data_AF-A0A1H6SQC2-F1
#
_entry.id   AF-A0A1H6SQC2-F1
#
_cell.length_a   1.000
_cell.length_b   1.000
_cell.length_c   1.000
_cell.angle_alpha   90.00
_cell.angle_beta   90.00
_cell.angle_gamma   90.00
#
_symmetry.space_group_name_H-M   'P 1'
#
loop_
_entity.id
_entity.type
_entity.pdbx_description
1 polymer ?
#
loop_
_entity_poly.entity_id
_entity_poly.type
_entity_poly.pdbx_seq_one_letter_code
_entity_poly.pdbx_strand_id
1 'polypeptide(L)'
;MNIFLRSTFYIVILFASLLFLSQCNKSDISTIPDVKEVNKDNFTVSMQEATEVAQRYILAQNQKNNTSSAKIAATLEVTGQETIVDSIDKKPLFHIINLKKGFTIVSADIRTMPILAYSEQNQFDTKDIPKGVLLWMESAKVKIRDVRKRNLEGGDIIGKEWKKYFSDKNGRIMDTNCYEWYQYGQFQCQNRQTTFGPLLTTHWGQKNISTAELSTSKNCDGCGRMLAGCGPVAMAQVDEFYHPSTRPRYSNTSCTVSTPEQTSLALLMKKMGTYAQSQYDYAFSCNTFTWPGDVKTGFSMLGYSNGGGTDEAYSFQKIKNDLTGNHPVIFWGSTCLTCLSDYHIWVCDGLQQNHYSEFNCSTKQCNEWTYTYLHMNWGWSGSYDDWYSFGAYNPGGQDYNGNLHVITGIRP
;
A
#
# COMPACT_ATOMS: atom_id res chain seq x y z
N MET A 1 79.01 28.19 -24.63
CA MET A 1 78.69 28.26 -23.19
C MET A 1 77.29 27.71 -23.00
N ASN A 2 77.21 26.56 -22.35
CA ASN A 2 76.01 25.83 -21.89
C ASN A 2 74.98 25.33 -22.92
N ILE A 3 75.25 24.10 -23.34
CA ILE A 3 74.31 23.05 -23.74
C ILE A 3 73.32 22.80 -22.60
N PHE A 4 72.00 22.94 -22.86
CA PHE A 4 70.91 22.10 -22.34
C PHE A 4 69.58 22.67 -22.85
N LEU A 5 69.23 22.30 -24.10
CA LEU A 5 67.93 22.54 -24.71
C LEU A 5 67.47 21.18 -25.25
N ARG A 6 66.72 20.42 -24.43
CA ARG A 6 65.79 19.34 -24.83
C ARG A 6 65.22 18.61 -23.61
N SER A 7 64.21 19.23 -23.01
CA SER A 7 63.13 18.66 -22.20
C SER A 7 62.30 19.91 -21.89
N THR A 8 61.04 20.08 -22.28
CA THR A 8 59.91 19.21 -22.02
C THR A 8 58.81 19.72 -22.96
N PHE A 9 58.58 19.05 -24.08
CA PHE A 9 57.50 19.41 -25.03
C PHE A 9 56.91 18.15 -25.67
N TYR A 10 56.63 17.17 -24.83
CA TYR A 10 55.71 16.05 -25.05
C TYR A 10 55.20 15.69 -23.66
N ILE A 11 53.92 15.31 -23.53
CA ILE A 11 53.14 15.15 -22.29
C ILE A 11 52.41 16.44 -21.88
N VAL A 12 51.30 16.74 -22.56
CA VAL A 12 50.03 17.22 -21.93
C VAL A 12 48.85 16.89 -22.86
N ILE A 13 49.03 16.70 -24.16
CA ILE A 13 47.93 16.29 -25.06
C ILE A 13 47.95 14.76 -25.27
N LEU A 14 47.56 14.02 -24.24
CA LEU A 14 47.12 12.61 -24.34
C LEU A 14 46.46 12.11 -23.03
N PHE A 15 45.66 12.97 -22.38
CA PHE A 15 44.96 12.62 -21.13
C PHE A 15 43.50 13.09 -21.11
N ALA A 16 42.80 13.01 -22.25
CA ALA A 16 41.39 13.40 -22.35
C ALA A 16 40.51 12.46 -23.21
N SER A 17 40.92 11.21 -23.43
CA SER A 17 40.10 10.24 -24.15
C SER A 17 40.51 8.80 -23.81
N LEU A 18 40.11 8.27 -22.65
CA LEU A 18 40.00 6.83 -22.33
C LEU A 18 39.60 6.62 -20.84
N LEU A 19 38.53 7.28 -20.40
CA LEU A 19 37.90 6.99 -19.10
C LEU A 19 36.45 6.53 -19.29
N PHE A 20 36.27 5.52 -20.14
CA PHE A 20 35.16 4.57 -20.08
C PHE A 20 35.69 3.27 -20.66
N LEU A 21 35.94 2.29 -19.78
CA LEU A 21 36.04 0.83 -20.00
C LEU A 21 36.90 0.24 -18.87
N SER A 22 36.45 0.33 -17.62
CA SER A 22 36.84 -0.64 -16.60
C SER A 22 35.86 -1.79 -16.65
N GLN A 23 36.18 -2.77 -17.49
CA GLN A 23 35.64 -4.13 -17.39
C GLN A 23 35.91 -4.64 -15.98
N CYS A 24 34.86 -5.08 -15.26
CA CYS A 24 35.07 -5.99 -14.14
C CYS A 24 35.67 -7.27 -14.68
N ASN A 25 36.98 -7.46 -14.46
CA ASN A 25 37.55 -8.80 -14.47
C ASN A 25 36.83 -9.61 -13.39
N LYS A 26 36.19 -10.71 -13.83
CA LYS A 26 35.67 -11.77 -12.96
C LYS A 26 36.88 -12.34 -12.21
N SER A 27 37.17 -11.81 -11.02
CA SER A 27 38.00 -12.53 -10.06
C SER A 27 37.15 -13.67 -9.52
N ASP A 28 37.65 -14.89 -9.64
CA ASP A 28 37.05 -16.11 -9.12
C ASP A 28 36.64 -15.93 -7.65
N ILE A 29 35.36 -15.66 -7.44
CA ILE A 29 34.71 -15.86 -6.15
C ILE A 29 34.66 -17.36 -5.99
N SER A 30 35.58 -17.87 -5.18
CA SER A 30 35.52 -19.19 -4.56
C SER A 30 34.07 -19.55 -4.28
N THR A 31 33.64 -20.66 -4.88
CA THR A 31 32.32 -21.28 -4.72
C THR A 31 31.69 -20.94 -3.38
N ILE A 32 30.73 -20.02 -3.39
CA ILE A 32 29.74 -19.91 -2.33
C ILE A 32 29.15 -21.32 -2.24
N PRO A 33 29.26 -22.02 -1.09
CA PRO A 33 28.64 -23.33 -0.98
C PRO A 33 27.18 -23.15 -1.33
N ASP A 34 26.69 -23.98 -2.26
CA ASP A 34 25.29 -24.06 -2.64
C ASP A 34 24.44 -23.77 -1.40
N VAL A 35 23.71 -22.64 -1.44
CA VAL A 35 22.63 -22.43 -0.47
C VAL A 35 21.68 -23.57 -0.77
N LYS A 36 21.81 -24.66 0.00
CA LYS A 36 20.90 -25.79 -0.07
C LYS A 36 19.51 -25.20 -0.02
N GLU A 37 18.75 -25.38 -1.09
CA GLU A 37 17.32 -25.14 -1.07
C GLU A 37 16.77 -25.84 0.18
N VAL A 38 16.34 -25.04 1.16
CA VAL A 38 15.62 -25.59 2.31
C VAL A 38 14.33 -26.17 1.74
N ASN A 39 14.25 -27.50 1.79
CA ASN A 39 13.19 -28.29 1.23
C ASN A 39 11.82 -27.74 1.68
N LYS A 40 11.04 -27.18 0.74
CA LYS A 40 9.78 -26.44 1.00
C LYS A 40 8.67 -27.31 1.61
N ASP A 41 8.86 -28.62 1.69
CA ASP A 41 7.91 -29.57 2.29
C ASP A 41 8.12 -29.83 3.79
N ASN A 42 9.10 -29.20 4.44
CA ASN A 42 9.50 -29.55 5.82
C ASN A 42 8.85 -28.73 6.95
N PHE A 43 7.81 -27.94 6.66
CA PHE A 43 7.13 -27.12 7.70
C PHE A 43 5.76 -27.65 8.11
N THR A 44 5.19 -28.58 7.35
CA THR A 44 3.84 -29.11 7.58
C THR A 44 3.88 -30.13 8.70
N VAL A 45 2.90 -30.07 9.60
CA VAL A 45 2.69 -31.10 10.62
C VAL A 45 1.56 -32.00 10.15
N SER A 46 1.83 -33.30 10.11
CA SER A 46 0.86 -34.34 9.75
C SER A 46 -0.11 -34.63 10.90
N MET A 47 -1.23 -35.30 10.58
CA MET A 47 -2.19 -35.76 11.61
C MET A 47 -1.52 -36.69 12.64
N GLN A 48 -0.59 -37.54 12.20
CA GLN A 48 0.13 -38.44 13.09
C GLN A 48 1.01 -37.65 14.07
N GLU A 49 1.84 -36.73 13.56
CA GLU A 49 2.68 -35.87 14.40
C GLU A 49 1.82 -35.03 15.37
N ALA A 50 0.69 -34.49 14.89
CA ALA A 50 -0.24 -33.74 15.73
C ALA A 50 -0.84 -34.59 16.86
N THR A 51 -1.11 -35.87 16.58
CA THR A 51 -1.60 -36.82 17.59
C THR A 51 -0.56 -37.10 18.65
N GLU A 52 0.69 -37.33 18.24
CA GLU A 52 1.82 -37.52 19.17
C GLU A 52 2.05 -36.28 20.03
N VAL A 53 1.99 -35.08 19.44
CA VAL A 53 2.08 -33.79 20.14
C VAL A 53 0.95 -33.65 21.16
N ALA A 54 -0.30 -33.94 20.77
CA ALA A 54 -1.46 -33.86 21.65
C ALA A 54 -1.34 -34.80 22.85
N GLN A 55 -0.94 -36.06 22.62
CA GLN A 55 -0.76 -37.04 23.69
C GLN A 55 0.38 -36.65 24.64
N ARG A 56 1.54 -36.26 24.10
CA ARG A 56 2.69 -35.79 24.88
C ARG A 56 2.35 -34.55 25.71
N TYR A 57 1.55 -33.63 25.17
CA TYR A 57 1.10 -32.45 25.91
C TYR A 57 0.25 -32.80 27.12
N ILE A 58 -0.79 -33.62 26.93
CA ILE A 58 -1.70 -34.03 28.02
C ILE A 58 -0.97 -34.89 29.05
N LEU A 59 -0.05 -35.75 28.61
CA LEU A 59 0.88 -36.47 29.50
C LEU A 59 1.64 -35.52 30.43
N ALA A 60 2.25 -34.48 29.87
CA ALA A 60 3.06 -33.52 30.62
C ALA A 60 2.22 -32.69 31.61
N GLN A 61 0.95 -32.40 31.32
CA GLN A 61 0.07 -31.70 32.28
C GLN A 61 -0.32 -32.62 33.45
N ASN A 62 -0.67 -33.88 33.18
CA ASN A 62 -1.06 -34.84 34.21
C ASN A 62 0.08 -35.26 35.14
N GLN A 63 1.32 -35.31 34.64
CA GLN A 63 2.50 -35.60 35.46
C GLN A 63 2.79 -34.51 36.50
N LYS A 64 2.43 -33.25 36.23
CA LYS A 64 2.52 -32.17 37.23
C LYS A 64 1.49 -32.31 38.36
N ASN A 65 0.43 -33.09 38.13
CA ASN A 65 -0.70 -33.26 39.06
C ASN A 65 -0.63 -34.56 39.89
N ASN A 66 0.53 -35.24 39.98
CA ASN A 66 0.74 -36.49 40.75
C ASN A 66 -0.29 -37.61 40.46
N THR A 67 -0.70 -37.78 39.21
CA THR A 67 -1.67 -38.83 38.80
C THR A 67 -0.96 -40.15 38.50
N SER A 68 -1.56 -41.30 38.84
CA SER A 68 -0.96 -42.63 38.60
C SER A 68 -0.89 -43.01 37.11
N SER A 69 0.18 -43.70 36.71
CA SER A 69 0.52 -44.06 35.32
C SER A 69 -0.55 -44.87 34.57
N ALA A 70 -1.32 -45.72 35.26
CA ALA A 70 -2.40 -46.50 34.65
C ALA A 70 -3.65 -45.65 34.32
N LYS A 71 -3.97 -44.62 35.13
CA LYS A 71 -5.07 -43.69 34.84
C LYS A 71 -4.74 -42.76 33.67
N ILE A 72 -3.46 -42.42 33.52
CA ILE A 72 -2.95 -41.55 32.46
C ILE A 72 -3.07 -42.22 31.08
N ALA A 73 -2.73 -43.51 30.96
CA ALA A 73 -2.85 -44.23 29.68
C ALA A 73 -4.29 -44.25 29.14
N ALA A 74 -5.28 -44.41 30.03
CA ALA A 74 -6.70 -44.39 29.66
C ALA A 74 -7.20 -43.02 29.20
N THR A 75 -6.55 -41.91 29.60
CA THR A 75 -6.95 -40.55 29.20
C THR A 75 -6.43 -40.14 27.82
N LEU A 76 -5.42 -40.83 27.28
CA LEU A 76 -4.77 -40.51 26.01
C LEU A 76 -5.37 -41.23 24.79
N GLU A 77 -6.37 -42.07 25.03
CA GLU A 77 -7.12 -42.76 23.99
C GLU A 77 -7.79 -41.72 23.08
N VAL A 78 -7.45 -41.74 21.79
CA VAL A 78 -8.00 -40.83 20.78
C VAL A 78 -9.41 -41.30 20.41
N THR A 79 -10.39 -40.41 20.54
CA THR A 79 -11.81 -40.68 20.25
C THR A 79 -12.29 -40.02 18.96
N GLY A 80 -11.54 -39.05 18.43
CA GLY A 80 -11.86 -38.38 17.16
C GLY A 80 -10.71 -37.51 16.67
N GLN A 81 -10.63 -37.34 15.35
CA GLN A 81 -9.62 -36.53 14.69
C GLN A 81 -10.25 -35.76 13.53
N GLU A 82 -9.96 -34.47 13.44
CA GLU A 82 -10.40 -33.64 12.32
C GLU A 82 -9.29 -32.69 11.87
N THR A 83 -9.20 -32.43 10.57
CA THR A 83 -8.27 -31.43 10.02
C THR A 83 -9.05 -30.26 9.48
N ILE A 84 -8.74 -29.08 9.99
CA ILE A 84 -9.22 -27.84 9.40
C ILE A 84 -8.24 -27.43 8.30
N VAL A 85 -8.72 -27.37 7.06
CA VAL A 85 -7.93 -27.04 5.87
C VAL A 85 -8.15 -25.61 5.42
N ASP A 86 -7.20 -25.09 4.65
CA ASP A 86 -7.36 -23.84 3.94
C ASP A 86 -8.44 -23.93 2.85
N SER A 87 -9.25 -22.89 2.70
CA SER A 87 -10.29 -22.84 1.68
C SER A 87 -9.74 -22.78 0.26
N ILE A 88 -8.54 -22.21 0.07
CA ILE A 88 -7.91 -21.91 -1.22
C ILE A 88 -7.06 -23.08 -1.69
N ASP A 89 -6.03 -23.47 -0.94
CA ASP A 89 -5.04 -24.47 -1.38
C ASP A 89 -5.27 -25.88 -0.82
N LYS A 90 -6.31 -26.04 0.02
CA LYS A 90 -6.69 -27.28 0.71
C LYS A 90 -5.59 -27.87 1.61
N LYS A 91 -4.55 -27.11 1.94
CA LYS A 91 -3.51 -27.57 2.86
C LYS A 91 -4.02 -27.54 4.31
N PRO A 92 -3.57 -28.46 5.17
CA PRO A 92 -3.90 -28.43 6.60
C PRO A 92 -3.52 -27.09 7.23
N LEU A 93 -4.38 -26.53 8.09
CA LEU A 93 -4.08 -25.36 8.91
C LEU A 93 -3.86 -25.77 10.37
N PHE A 94 -4.76 -26.58 10.93
CA PHE A 94 -4.59 -27.19 12.24
C PHE A 94 -5.44 -28.46 12.37
N HIS A 95 -5.08 -29.28 13.36
CA HIS A 95 -5.71 -30.56 13.66
C HIS A 95 -6.41 -30.50 15.01
N ILE A 96 -7.62 -31.04 15.09
CA ILE A 96 -8.39 -31.19 16.32
C ILE A 96 -8.34 -32.65 16.72
N ILE A 97 -7.75 -32.93 17.88
CA ILE A 97 -7.57 -34.28 18.42
C ILE A 97 -8.46 -34.40 19.66
N ASN A 98 -9.57 -35.12 19.54
CA ASN A 98 -10.40 -35.46 20.69
C ASN A 98 -9.82 -36.69 21.39
N LEU A 99 -9.69 -36.58 22.71
CA LEU A 99 -9.26 -37.68 23.57
C LEU A 99 -10.46 -38.16 24.39
N LYS A 100 -10.31 -39.31 25.05
CA LYS A 100 -11.31 -39.84 25.96
C LYS A 100 -11.71 -38.83 27.04
N LYS A 101 -10.73 -38.05 27.52
CA LYS A 101 -10.95 -36.88 28.36
C LYS A 101 -10.23 -35.69 27.75
N GLY A 102 -10.99 -34.74 27.24
CA GLY A 102 -10.41 -33.52 26.68
C GLY A 102 -10.26 -33.49 25.15
N PHE A 103 -9.61 -32.42 24.69
CA PHE A 103 -9.17 -32.27 23.31
C PHE A 103 -7.89 -31.43 23.25
N THR A 104 -7.20 -31.50 22.12
CA THR A 104 -6.10 -30.60 21.79
C THR A 104 -6.25 -30.14 20.34
N ILE A 105 -6.14 -28.83 20.11
CA ILE A 105 -6.02 -28.23 18.79
C ILE A 105 -4.55 -27.93 18.53
N VAL A 106 -3.97 -28.61 17.55
CA VAL A 106 -2.55 -28.58 17.22
C VAL A 106 -2.34 -27.88 15.88
N SER A 107 -1.42 -26.93 15.80
CA SER A 107 -1.10 -26.29 14.53
C SER A 107 -0.55 -27.28 13.50
N ALA A 108 -0.93 -27.10 12.23
CA ALA A 108 -0.41 -27.89 11.11
C ALA A 108 0.86 -27.27 10.49
N ASP A 109 1.48 -26.28 11.13
CA ASP A 109 2.69 -25.61 10.64
C ASP A 109 3.66 -25.29 11.78
N ILE A 110 4.90 -25.83 11.68
CA ILE A 110 5.92 -25.71 12.75
C ILE A 110 6.41 -24.26 12.96
N ARG A 111 6.02 -23.32 12.10
CA ARG A 111 6.35 -21.89 12.25
C ARG A 111 5.36 -21.13 13.11
N THR A 112 4.34 -21.79 13.63
CA THR A 112 3.37 -21.25 14.59
C THR A 112 3.37 -22.05 15.89
N MET A 113 2.74 -21.55 16.96
CA MET A 113 2.72 -22.26 18.24
C MET A 113 2.08 -23.66 18.10
N PRO A 114 2.67 -24.71 18.71
CA PRO A 114 2.20 -26.09 18.54
C PRO A 114 0.79 -26.32 19.07
N ILE A 115 0.49 -25.86 20.28
CA ILE A 115 -0.81 -26.02 20.91
C ILE A 115 -1.57 -24.70 20.79
N LEU A 116 -2.66 -24.71 20.02
CA LEU A 116 -3.52 -23.54 19.82
C LEU A 116 -4.60 -23.45 20.90
N ALA A 117 -5.15 -24.59 21.31
CA ALA A 117 -6.10 -24.71 22.40
C ALA A 117 -6.10 -26.15 22.95
N TYR A 118 -6.54 -26.34 24.19
CA TYR A 118 -6.76 -27.67 24.76
C TYR A 118 -7.79 -27.64 25.89
N SER A 119 -8.31 -28.81 26.24
CA SER A 119 -9.08 -29.08 27.46
C SER A 119 -8.67 -30.44 28.01
N GLU A 120 -8.61 -30.59 29.33
CA GLU A 120 -8.38 -31.89 30.00
C GLU A 120 -9.69 -32.61 30.35
N GLN A 121 -10.84 -31.97 30.12
CA GLN A 121 -12.14 -32.43 30.63
C GLN A 121 -13.14 -32.71 29.52
N ASN A 122 -13.32 -31.75 28.61
CA ASN A 122 -14.40 -31.79 27.61
C ASN A 122 -13.85 -32.07 26.22
N GLN A 123 -14.63 -32.73 25.37
CA GLN A 123 -14.32 -32.90 23.95
C GLN A 123 -14.72 -31.65 23.15
N PHE A 124 -14.11 -31.46 21.99
CA PHE A 124 -14.45 -30.41 21.05
C PHE A 124 -15.48 -30.92 20.04
N ASP A 125 -16.65 -30.31 19.99
CA ASP A 125 -17.66 -30.57 18.96
C ASP A 125 -17.45 -29.61 17.78
N THR A 126 -17.17 -30.16 16.60
CA THR A 126 -16.97 -29.37 15.38
C THR A 126 -18.28 -29.04 14.66
N LYS A 127 -19.42 -29.58 15.10
CA LYS A 127 -20.74 -29.37 14.47
C LYS A 127 -21.48 -28.16 15.01
N ASP A 128 -21.31 -27.85 16.30
CA ASP A 128 -21.98 -26.73 16.97
C ASP A 128 -20.95 -25.81 17.64
N ILE A 129 -20.32 -24.94 16.84
CA ILE A 129 -19.25 -24.05 17.29
C ILE A 129 -19.84 -22.67 17.60
N PRO A 130 -19.73 -22.16 18.84
CA PRO A 130 -20.18 -20.81 19.18
C PRO A 130 -19.49 -19.73 18.34
N LYS A 131 -20.21 -18.65 18.01
CA LYS A 131 -19.71 -17.56 17.15
C LYS A 131 -18.35 -16.99 17.60
N GLY A 132 -18.15 -16.83 18.91
CA GLY A 132 -16.88 -16.34 19.44
C GLY A 132 -15.70 -17.29 19.16
N VAL A 133 -15.94 -18.60 19.22
CA VAL A 133 -14.94 -19.62 18.90
C VAL A 133 -14.64 -19.63 17.40
N LEU A 134 -15.66 -19.46 16.54
CA LEU A 134 -15.44 -19.32 15.09
C LEU A 134 -14.54 -18.13 14.75
N LEU A 135 -14.75 -16.97 15.39
CA LEU A 135 -13.90 -15.78 15.19
C LEU A 135 -12.44 -16.03 15.62
N TRP A 136 -12.24 -16.73 16.74
CA TRP A 136 -10.91 -17.14 17.17
C TRP A 136 -10.26 -18.12 16.17
N MET A 137 -11.02 -19.12 15.69
CA MET A 137 -10.52 -20.08 14.69
C MET A 137 -10.12 -19.37 13.40
N GLU A 138 -10.91 -18.42 12.89
CA GLU A 138 -10.54 -17.63 11.71
C GLU A 138 -9.26 -16.81 11.95
N SER A 139 -9.10 -16.25 13.14
CA SER A 139 -7.86 -15.54 13.52
C SER A 139 -6.64 -16.48 13.49
N ALA A 140 -6.78 -17.71 14.00
CA ALA A 140 -5.73 -18.72 13.93
C ALA A 140 -5.39 -19.12 12.47
N LYS A 141 -6.41 -19.31 11.62
CA LYS A 141 -6.23 -19.60 10.18
C LYS A 141 -5.42 -18.51 9.48
N VAL A 142 -5.76 -17.23 9.71
CA VAL A 142 -5.05 -16.08 9.13
C VAL A 142 -3.56 -16.10 9.49
N LYS A 143 -3.21 -16.42 10.74
CA LYS A 143 -1.80 -16.45 11.17
C LYS A 143 -1.00 -17.54 10.49
N ILE A 144 -1.55 -18.75 10.36
CA ILE A 144 -0.88 -19.84 9.65
C ILE A 144 -0.69 -19.50 8.17
N ARG A 145 -1.68 -18.85 7.53
CA ARG A 145 -1.56 -18.35 6.15
C ARG A 145 -0.45 -17.30 6.03
N ASP A 146 -0.38 -16.36 6.98
CA ASP A 146 0.59 -15.27 6.94
C ASP A 146 2.03 -15.77 7.02
N VAL A 147 2.34 -16.71 7.94
CA VAL A 147 3.71 -17.26 8.06
C VAL A 147 4.11 -18.05 6.82
N ARG A 148 3.16 -18.73 6.17
CA ARG A 148 3.36 -19.44 4.90
C ARG A 148 3.65 -18.47 3.76
N LYS A 149 2.78 -17.47 3.57
CA LYS A 149 2.88 -16.49 2.48
C LYS A 149 4.18 -15.69 2.53
N ARG A 150 4.63 -15.33 3.73
CA ARG A 150 5.83 -14.52 3.94
C ARG A 150 7.12 -15.35 4.00
N ASN A 151 7.01 -16.69 3.92
CA ASN A 151 8.12 -17.62 4.09
C ASN A 151 8.98 -17.30 5.33
N LEU A 152 8.33 -16.94 6.43
CA LEU A 152 9.03 -16.61 7.67
C LEU A 152 9.64 -17.88 8.27
N GLU A 153 10.83 -17.78 8.84
CA GLU A 153 11.29 -18.82 9.77
C GLU A 153 10.48 -18.70 11.07
N GLY A 154 10.15 -19.84 11.69
CA GLY A 154 9.53 -19.85 13.00
C GLY A 154 10.51 -19.25 14.01
N GLY A 155 10.11 -18.21 14.74
CA GLY A 155 11.00 -17.58 15.71
C GLY A 155 11.51 -18.56 16.77
N ASP A 156 12.66 -18.27 17.36
CA ASP A 156 13.37 -19.17 18.30
C ASP A 156 12.49 -19.77 19.40
N ILE A 157 11.49 -19.02 19.86
CA ILE A 157 10.53 -19.45 20.88
C ILE A 157 9.62 -20.56 20.36
N ILE A 158 9.08 -20.41 19.15
CA ILE A 158 8.24 -21.42 18.50
C ILE A 158 9.05 -22.69 18.29
N GLY A 159 10.27 -22.56 17.78
CA GLY A 159 11.19 -23.70 17.64
C GLY A 159 11.47 -24.42 18.97
N LYS A 160 11.66 -23.67 20.06
CA LYS A 160 11.83 -24.24 21.41
C LYS A 160 10.58 -24.95 21.92
N GLU A 161 9.38 -24.43 21.64
CA GLU A 161 8.12 -25.08 21.99
C GLU A 161 7.92 -26.39 21.24
N TRP A 162 8.17 -26.43 19.93
CA TRP A 162 8.07 -27.65 19.15
C TRP A 162 9.07 -28.73 19.59
N LYS A 163 10.29 -28.33 19.98
CA LYS A 163 11.31 -29.26 20.50
C LYS A 163 10.84 -30.06 21.72
N LYS A 164 9.89 -29.55 22.51
CA LYS A 164 9.30 -30.31 23.64
C LYS A 164 8.61 -31.60 23.21
N TYR A 165 8.09 -31.64 21.98
CA TYR A 165 7.32 -32.78 21.47
C TYR A 165 8.14 -33.67 20.54
N PHE A 166 9.16 -33.13 19.86
CA PHE A 166 9.95 -33.89 18.89
C PHE A 166 11.35 -34.30 19.36
N SER A 167 11.82 -33.84 20.53
CA SER A 167 13.13 -34.25 21.09
C SER A 167 13.01 -34.67 22.55
N ASP A 168 13.70 -35.75 22.94
CA ASP A 168 13.49 -36.48 24.21
C ASP A 168 13.86 -35.71 25.49
N LYS A 169 14.30 -34.44 25.45
CA LYS A 169 14.61 -33.67 26.68
C LYS A 169 14.34 -32.15 26.57
N ASN A 170 13.50 -31.68 27.50
CA ASN A 170 13.52 -30.37 28.19
C ASN A 170 13.84 -29.11 27.35
N GLY A 171 13.02 -28.82 26.33
CA GLY A 171 12.93 -27.48 25.75
C GLY A 171 12.21 -26.50 26.68
N ARG A 172 12.80 -26.12 27.82
CA ARG A 172 12.23 -25.06 28.66
C ARG A 172 12.50 -23.71 27.97
N ILE A 173 11.45 -22.91 27.72
CA ILE A 173 11.66 -21.49 27.44
C ILE A 173 12.19 -20.88 28.73
N MET A 174 13.47 -20.53 28.74
CA MET A 174 13.96 -19.56 29.70
C MET A 174 13.66 -18.16 29.17
N ASP A 175 13.05 -17.38 30.06
CA ASP A 175 12.86 -15.93 30.06
C ASP A 175 13.38 -15.23 28.81
N THR A 176 12.50 -15.08 27.82
CA THR A 176 12.76 -14.17 26.71
C THR A 176 11.96 -12.92 26.96
N ASN A 177 12.54 -11.77 26.65
CA ASN A 177 11.87 -10.47 26.82
C ASN A 177 10.62 -10.32 25.92
N CYS A 178 10.26 -11.30 25.07
CA CYS A 178 9.17 -11.20 24.10
C CYS A 178 8.26 -12.43 24.00
N TYR A 179 8.19 -13.26 25.03
CA TYR A 179 7.29 -14.42 25.05
C TYR A 179 5.81 -14.02 24.82
N GLU A 180 5.42 -12.85 25.31
CA GLU A 180 4.08 -12.26 25.22
C GLU A 180 3.64 -11.98 23.78
N TRP A 181 4.59 -11.74 22.86
CA TRP A 181 4.30 -11.61 21.44
C TRP A 181 3.62 -12.88 20.89
N TYR A 182 4.14 -14.03 21.28
CA TYR A 182 3.65 -15.34 20.84
C TYR A 182 2.36 -15.75 21.54
N GLN A 183 2.12 -15.28 22.77
CA GLN A 183 0.87 -15.54 23.48
C GLN A 183 -0.29 -14.68 22.98
N TYR A 184 -0.09 -13.37 22.87
CA TYR A 184 -1.18 -12.44 22.57
C TYR A 184 -0.80 -11.24 21.70
N GLY A 185 0.48 -10.84 21.63
CA GLY A 185 0.91 -9.71 20.80
C GLY A 185 0.57 -9.90 19.32
N GLN A 186 0.61 -11.14 18.83
CA GLN A 186 0.15 -11.50 17.48
C GLN A 186 -1.33 -11.15 17.21
N PHE A 187 -2.18 -11.08 18.23
CA PHE A 187 -3.62 -10.77 18.10
C PHE A 187 -3.95 -9.31 18.45
N GLN A 188 -3.10 -8.66 19.25
CA GLN A 188 -3.25 -7.25 19.63
C GLN A 188 -2.87 -6.30 18.50
N CYS A 189 -1.75 -6.54 17.83
CA CYS A 189 -1.25 -5.63 16.80
C CYS A 189 -1.77 -6.04 15.42
N GLN A 190 -2.58 -5.19 14.82
CA GLN A 190 -3.24 -5.47 13.55
C GLN A 190 -2.92 -4.37 12.55
N ASN A 191 -2.43 -4.79 11.38
CA ASN A 191 -2.31 -3.88 10.25
C ASN A 191 -3.69 -3.69 9.65
N ARG A 192 -4.04 -2.45 9.30
CA ARG A 192 -5.29 -2.12 8.62
C ARG A 192 -5.04 -1.10 7.53
N GLN A 193 -5.86 -1.15 6.50
CA GLN A 193 -5.87 -0.16 5.44
C GLN A 193 -7.23 0.53 5.43
N THR A 194 -7.23 1.84 5.28
CA THR A 194 -8.45 2.62 5.05
C THR A 194 -8.28 3.42 3.76
N THR A 195 -9.32 3.42 2.92
CA THR A 195 -9.30 4.08 1.61
C THR A 195 -10.59 4.85 1.41
N PHE A 196 -10.47 6.10 0.98
CA PHE A 196 -11.55 6.99 0.57
C PHE A 196 -11.26 7.44 -0.86
N GLY A 197 -12.23 7.31 -1.78
CA GLY A 197 -12.01 7.55 -3.21
C GLY A 197 -11.33 6.38 -3.95
N PRO A 198 -10.86 6.61 -5.20
CA PRO A 198 -10.90 7.87 -5.95
C PRO A 198 -12.33 8.40 -6.15
N LEU A 199 -12.55 9.69 -5.92
CA LEU A 199 -13.87 10.32 -6.00
C LEU A 199 -14.23 10.69 -7.45
N LEU A 200 -13.25 11.07 -8.27
CA LEU A 200 -13.49 11.43 -9.67
C LEU A 200 -13.61 10.16 -10.52
N THR A 201 -14.54 10.20 -11.47
CA THR A 201 -14.65 9.17 -12.52
C THR A 201 -14.13 9.68 -13.88
N THR A 202 -13.66 10.92 -13.94
CA THR A 202 -13.17 11.58 -15.15
C THR A 202 -11.67 11.44 -15.27
N HIS A 203 -11.21 11.25 -16.50
CA HIS A 203 -9.81 11.25 -16.91
C HIS A 203 -9.67 12.25 -18.06
N TRP A 204 -9.92 13.51 -17.75
CA TRP A 204 -9.86 14.58 -18.75
C TRP A 204 -8.45 15.13 -18.85
N GLY A 205 -8.13 15.68 -20.02
CA GLY A 205 -6.86 16.32 -20.28
C GLY A 205 -6.96 17.58 -21.10
N GLN A 206 -5.81 18.17 -21.43
CA GLN A 206 -5.74 19.52 -21.98
C GLN A 206 -5.76 19.59 -23.51
N LYS A 207 -6.13 18.50 -24.20
CA LYS A 207 -6.09 18.35 -25.67
C LYS A 207 -7.39 17.72 -26.19
N ASN A 208 -7.48 17.53 -27.51
CA ASN A 208 -8.51 16.73 -28.16
C ASN A 208 -9.92 17.29 -27.92
N ILE A 209 -10.86 16.54 -27.34
CA ILE A 209 -12.24 17.02 -27.16
C ILE A 209 -12.28 18.24 -26.23
N SER A 210 -11.41 18.28 -25.21
CA SER A 210 -11.37 19.37 -24.23
C SER A 210 -11.08 20.73 -24.85
N THR A 211 -10.42 20.77 -26.01
CA THR A 211 -9.98 21.99 -26.67
C THR A 211 -10.84 22.36 -27.87
N ALA A 212 -11.91 21.59 -28.17
CA ALA A 212 -12.63 21.71 -29.43
C ALA A 212 -13.32 23.07 -29.65
N GLU A 213 -13.62 23.80 -28.58
CA GLU A 213 -14.24 25.11 -28.61
C GLU A 213 -13.24 26.28 -28.40
N LEU A 214 -11.94 25.97 -28.29
CA LEU A 214 -10.87 26.93 -28.04
C LEU A 214 -10.27 27.51 -29.32
N SER A 215 -9.50 28.60 -29.16
CA SER A 215 -8.86 29.32 -30.27
C SER A 215 -8.04 28.41 -31.17
N THR A 216 -8.16 28.63 -32.49
CA THR A 216 -7.37 28.00 -33.55
C THR A 216 -6.17 28.83 -33.98
N SER A 217 -5.74 29.80 -33.15
CA SER A 217 -4.62 30.70 -33.47
C SER A 217 -3.26 30.00 -33.55
N LYS A 218 -3.12 28.82 -32.93
CA LYS A 218 -1.88 28.03 -32.88
C LYS A 218 -2.22 26.55 -32.71
N ASN A 219 -1.43 25.67 -33.31
CA ASN A 219 -1.58 24.22 -33.16
C ASN A 219 -0.77 23.70 -31.96
N CYS A 220 -1.30 23.88 -30.76
CA CYS A 220 -0.64 23.45 -29.52
C CYS A 220 -1.14 22.09 -29.01
N ASP A 221 -2.39 21.74 -29.30
CA ASP A 221 -3.00 20.48 -28.88
C ASP A 221 -2.76 19.32 -29.87
N GLY A 222 -2.21 19.60 -31.06
CA GLY A 222 -2.05 18.62 -32.15
C GLY A 222 -3.26 18.54 -33.10
N CYS A 223 -4.34 19.26 -32.79
CA CYS A 223 -5.58 19.34 -33.56
C CYS A 223 -5.84 20.74 -34.13
N GLY A 224 -4.83 21.62 -34.12
CA GLY A 224 -4.92 23.00 -34.62
C GLY A 224 -5.39 24.03 -33.60
N ARG A 225 -5.40 23.71 -32.30
CA ARG A 225 -6.00 24.55 -31.25
C ARG A 225 -5.06 24.80 -30.08
N MET A 226 -5.38 25.81 -29.28
CA MET A 226 -4.73 26.09 -28.00
C MET A 226 -5.00 24.99 -26.96
N LEU A 227 -4.09 24.82 -26.00
CA LEU A 227 -4.31 23.91 -24.85
C LEU A 227 -5.36 24.47 -23.90
N ALA A 228 -6.11 23.58 -23.23
CA ALA A 228 -7.14 23.98 -22.28
C ALA A 228 -6.57 24.65 -21.02
N GLY A 229 -5.39 24.21 -20.55
CA GLY A 229 -4.78 24.63 -19.30
C GLY A 229 -5.12 23.69 -18.13
N CYS A 230 -4.20 23.56 -17.18
CA CYS A 230 -4.34 22.68 -16.02
C CYS A 230 -5.45 23.15 -15.06
N GLY A 231 -5.55 24.46 -14.80
CA GLY A 231 -6.61 25.06 -13.98
C GLY A 231 -8.03 24.75 -14.50
N PRO A 232 -8.34 25.05 -15.77
CA PRO A 232 -9.65 24.75 -16.36
C PRO A 232 -10.01 23.27 -16.32
N VAL A 233 -9.04 22.38 -16.57
CA VAL A 233 -9.26 20.93 -16.48
C VAL A 233 -9.55 20.50 -15.04
N ALA A 234 -8.77 20.97 -14.06
CA ALA A 234 -8.99 20.66 -12.65
C ALA A 234 -10.38 21.13 -12.17
N MET A 235 -10.76 22.36 -12.52
CA MET A 235 -12.08 22.91 -12.23
C MET A 235 -13.20 22.10 -12.88
N ALA A 236 -13.06 21.75 -14.16
CA ALA A 236 -14.06 20.97 -14.88
C ALA A 236 -14.29 19.60 -14.23
N GLN A 237 -13.22 18.91 -13.80
CA GLN A 237 -13.33 17.60 -13.17
C GLN A 237 -14.01 17.67 -11.79
N VAL A 238 -13.71 18.71 -11.00
CA VAL A 238 -14.38 18.94 -9.71
C VAL A 238 -15.85 19.32 -9.92
N ASP A 239 -16.16 20.13 -10.93
CA ASP A 239 -17.55 20.49 -11.23
C ASP A 239 -18.36 19.30 -11.75
N GLU A 240 -17.77 18.44 -12.58
CA GLU A 240 -18.41 17.19 -13.01
C GLU A 240 -18.67 16.23 -11.85
N PHE A 241 -17.84 16.25 -10.81
CA PHE A 241 -18.07 15.46 -9.59
C PHE A 241 -19.32 15.94 -8.83
N TYR A 242 -19.50 17.25 -8.64
CA TYR A 242 -20.66 17.80 -7.94
C TYR A 242 -21.92 17.86 -8.81
N HIS A 243 -21.76 18.12 -10.10
CA HIS A 243 -22.83 18.29 -11.08
C HIS A 243 -22.62 17.33 -12.26
N PRO A 244 -22.82 16.02 -12.05
CA PRO A 244 -22.56 15.01 -13.07
C PRO A 244 -23.47 15.16 -14.28
N SER A 245 -22.90 14.92 -15.46
CA SER A 245 -23.60 14.96 -16.75
C SER A 245 -23.21 13.74 -17.59
N THR A 246 -23.83 13.56 -18.75
CA THR A 246 -23.57 12.43 -19.66
C THR A 246 -22.27 12.58 -20.47
N ARG A 247 -21.33 13.44 -20.04
CA ARG A 247 -20.05 13.70 -20.74
C ARG A 247 -19.19 12.43 -20.83
N PRO A 248 -18.36 12.28 -21.87
CA PRO A 248 -17.41 11.17 -21.93
C PRO A 248 -16.44 11.26 -20.74
N ARG A 249 -16.02 10.11 -20.18
CA ARG A 249 -15.07 10.08 -19.06
C ARG A 249 -13.63 10.32 -19.48
N TYR A 250 -13.30 10.18 -20.76
CA TYR A 250 -11.97 10.45 -21.33
C TYR A 250 -12.08 11.55 -22.39
N SER A 251 -11.09 12.43 -22.47
CA SER A 251 -11.06 13.50 -23.47
C SER A 251 -10.09 13.26 -24.63
N ASN A 252 -9.24 12.23 -24.55
CA ASN A 252 -8.18 11.95 -25.52
C ASN A 252 -8.62 11.11 -26.74
N THR A 253 -9.91 10.96 -26.96
CA THR A 253 -10.45 10.00 -27.93
C THR A 253 -10.46 10.51 -29.38
N SER A 254 -10.55 11.83 -29.62
CA SER A 254 -10.53 12.39 -30.98
C SER A 254 -10.26 13.91 -31.00
N CYS A 255 -9.74 14.42 -32.11
CA CYS A 255 -9.72 15.87 -32.40
C CYS A 255 -11.11 16.41 -32.78
N THR A 256 -12.01 15.55 -33.27
CA THR A 256 -13.34 15.92 -33.75
C THR A 256 -14.42 15.58 -32.72
N VAL A 257 -15.36 16.50 -32.57
CA VAL A 257 -16.58 16.31 -31.78
C VAL A 257 -17.66 15.76 -32.69
N SER A 258 -18.27 14.63 -32.33
CA SER A 258 -19.29 13.94 -33.10
C SER A 258 -20.59 13.67 -32.33
N THR A 259 -20.61 13.90 -31.01
CA THR A 259 -21.80 13.67 -30.18
C THR A 259 -22.11 14.88 -29.28
N PRO A 260 -23.39 15.06 -28.86
CA PRO A 260 -23.77 16.12 -27.93
C PRO A 260 -23.01 16.07 -26.59
N GLU A 261 -22.67 14.88 -26.12
CA GLU A 261 -21.91 14.67 -24.87
C GLU A 261 -20.47 15.21 -25.00
N GLN A 262 -19.86 15.01 -26.16
CA GLN A 262 -18.53 15.55 -26.47
C GLN A 262 -18.56 17.08 -26.62
N THR A 263 -19.60 17.62 -27.26
CA THR A 263 -19.84 19.07 -27.33
C THR A 263 -19.99 19.66 -25.93
N SER A 264 -20.75 18.99 -25.05
CA SER A 264 -20.95 19.42 -23.66
C SER A 264 -19.64 19.47 -22.87
N LEU A 265 -18.71 18.54 -23.10
CA LEU A 265 -17.37 18.58 -22.51
C LEU A 265 -16.54 19.76 -23.04
N ALA A 266 -16.52 19.96 -24.36
CA ALA A 266 -15.75 21.04 -24.96
C ALA A 266 -16.24 22.43 -24.49
N LEU A 267 -17.56 22.61 -24.41
CA LEU A 267 -18.18 23.83 -23.88
C LEU A 267 -17.89 24.02 -22.38
N LEU A 268 -17.92 22.94 -21.58
CA LEU A 268 -17.54 23.00 -20.17
C LEU A 268 -16.10 23.50 -20.03
N MET A 269 -15.16 22.93 -20.78
CA MET A 269 -13.74 23.32 -20.72
C MET A 269 -13.52 24.79 -21.09
N LYS A 270 -14.17 25.28 -22.15
CA LYS A 270 -14.14 26.71 -22.53
C LYS A 270 -14.74 27.60 -21.44
N LYS A 271 -15.85 27.18 -20.83
CA LYS A 271 -16.49 27.89 -19.71
C LYS A 271 -15.53 27.99 -18.52
N MET A 272 -14.88 26.89 -18.15
CA MET A 272 -13.89 26.87 -17.05
C MET A 272 -12.71 27.79 -17.35
N GLY A 273 -12.17 27.77 -18.57
CA GLY A 273 -11.12 28.71 -18.99
C GLY A 273 -11.53 30.17 -18.87
N THR A 274 -12.78 30.48 -19.22
CA THR A 274 -13.32 31.84 -19.11
C THR A 274 -13.47 32.26 -17.64
N TYR A 275 -14.04 31.39 -16.79
CA TYR A 275 -14.31 31.71 -15.39
C TYR A 275 -13.04 31.74 -14.54
N ALA A 276 -12.06 30.92 -14.88
CA ALA A 276 -10.74 30.94 -14.27
C ALA A 276 -9.83 32.04 -14.84
N GLN A 277 -10.35 32.91 -15.71
CA GLN A 277 -9.59 33.99 -16.37
C GLN A 277 -8.29 33.51 -17.02
N SER A 278 -8.32 32.31 -17.60
CA SER A 278 -7.13 31.65 -18.14
C SER A 278 -6.53 32.43 -19.31
N GLN A 279 -5.21 32.59 -19.25
CA GLN A 279 -4.44 33.29 -20.28
C GLN A 279 -3.87 32.27 -21.27
N TYR A 280 -4.49 32.18 -22.44
CA TYR A 280 -4.00 31.38 -23.57
C TYR A 280 -2.81 32.08 -24.26
N ASP A 281 -1.90 31.30 -24.87
CA ASP A 281 -0.67 31.80 -25.53
C ASP A 281 0.21 32.58 -24.54
N TYR A 282 0.24 32.12 -23.29
CA TYR A 282 0.96 32.78 -22.22
C TYR A 282 2.45 32.87 -22.55
N ALA A 283 3.01 34.08 -22.44
CA ALA A 283 4.39 34.38 -22.84
C ALA A 283 4.73 33.90 -24.28
N PHE A 284 3.77 34.01 -25.21
CA PHE A 284 3.91 33.58 -26.62
C PHE A 284 4.22 32.08 -26.79
N SER A 285 3.89 31.26 -25.79
CA SER A 285 4.15 29.82 -25.75
C SER A 285 2.92 29.00 -26.17
N CYS A 286 2.96 27.67 -26.00
CA CYS A 286 1.75 26.84 -26.14
C CYS A 286 0.99 26.65 -24.82
N ASN A 287 1.44 27.29 -23.74
CA ASN A 287 0.88 27.12 -22.42
C ASN A 287 -0.36 28.01 -22.23
N THR A 288 -1.26 27.52 -21.38
CA THR A 288 -2.41 28.25 -20.87
C THR A 288 -2.23 28.41 -19.37
N PHE A 289 -2.13 29.65 -18.91
CA PHE A 289 -1.83 29.98 -17.52
C PHE A 289 -3.12 30.30 -16.74
N THR A 290 -3.19 29.96 -15.46
CA THR A 290 -4.37 30.24 -14.60
C THR A 290 -3.93 30.47 -13.16
N TRP A 291 -4.16 31.67 -12.62
CA TRP A 291 -3.80 31.93 -11.23
C TRP A 291 -4.62 31.05 -10.27
N PRO A 292 -4.00 30.50 -9.20
CA PRO A 292 -4.75 29.77 -8.18
C PRO A 292 -5.89 30.57 -7.54
N GLY A 293 -5.72 31.89 -7.38
CA GLY A 293 -6.78 32.79 -6.92
C GLY A 293 -8.00 32.83 -7.85
N ASP A 294 -7.78 32.72 -9.16
CA ASP A 294 -8.85 32.74 -10.16
C ASP A 294 -9.60 31.41 -10.21
N VAL A 295 -9.00 30.30 -9.79
CA VAL A 295 -9.70 29.02 -9.62
C VAL A 295 -10.85 29.16 -8.61
N LYS A 296 -10.58 29.76 -7.45
CA LYS A 296 -11.60 30.00 -6.40
C LYS A 296 -12.69 30.92 -6.90
N THR A 297 -12.30 32.03 -7.53
CA THR A 297 -13.22 33.01 -8.09
C THR A 297 -14.08 32.39 -9.20
N GLY A 298 -13.49 31.50 -9.99
CA GLY A 298 -14.18 30.77 -11.06
C GLY A 298 -15.26 29.82 -10.53
N PHE A 299 -15.04 29.13 -9.40
CA PHE A 299 -16.12 28.37 -8.74
C PHE A 299 -17.23 29.28 -8.24
N SER A 300 -16.91 30.43 -7.63
CA SER A 300 -17.93 31.42 -7.26
C SER A 300 -18.75 31.87 -8.46
N MET A 301 -18.12 32.07 -9.63
CA MET A 301 -18.82 32.38 -10.88
C MET A 301 -19.66 31.22 -11.43
N LEU A 302 -19.34 29.97 -11.12
CA LEU A 302 -20.20 28.80 -11.39
C LEU A 302 -21.44 28.77 -10.50
N GLY A 303 -21.48 29.57 -9.43
CA GLY A 303 -22.58 29.60 -8.46
C GLY A 303 -22.32 28.79 -7.20
N TYR A 304 -21.08 28.36 -6.96
CA TYR A 304 -20.71 27.62 -5.75
C TYR A 304 -20.90 28.49 -4.51
N SER A 305 -21.54 27.94 -3.48
CA SER A 305 -21.66 28.60 -2.17
C SER A 305 -20.30 28.90 -1.52
N ASN A 306 -19.27 28.11 -1.83
CA ASN A 306 -17.88 28.37 -1.47
C ASN A 306 -16.92 27.87 -2.56
N GLY A 307 -16.18 28.77 -3.22
CA GLY A 307 -15.18 28.42 -4.23
C GLY A 307 -13.85 27.91 -3.69
N GLY A 308 -13.66 27.92 -2.37
CA GLY A 308 -12.44 27.46 -1.69
C GLY A 308 -12.08 28.34 -0.50
N GLY A 309 -11.52 27.73 0.54
CA GLY A 309 -11.07 28.41 1.75
C GLY A 309 -9.97 29.44 1.49
N THR A 310 -9.85 30.41 2.39
CA THR A 310 -8.82 31.47 2.30
C THR A 310 -7.41 30.98 2.60
N ASP A 311 -7.29 29.88 3.35
CA ASP A 311 -6.02 29.32 3.78
C ASP A 311 -5.63 28.11 2.91
N GLU A 312 -4.74 28.38 1.96
CA GLU A 312 -4.22 27.41 0.99
C GLU A 312 -2.98 26.65 1.47
N ALA A 313 -2.65 26.71 2.76
CA ALA A 313 -1.52 25.97 3.30
C ALA A 313 -1.69 24.46 3.08
N TYR A 314 -0.67 23.83 2.52
CA TYR A 314 -0.57 22.39 2.41
C TYR A 314 -0.63 21.74 3.80
N SER A 315 -1.79 21.16 4.13
CA SER A 315 -2.09 20.64 5.45
C SER A 315 -2.80 19.30 5.35
N PHE A 316 -2.16 18.26 5.90
CA PHE A 316 -2.72 16.91 5.93
C PHE A 316 -4.12 16.90 6.53
N GLN A 317 -4.34 17.62 7.64
CA GLN A 317 -5.63 17.60 8.33
C GLN A 317 -6.75 18.18 7.46
N LYS A 318 -6.50 19.26 6.71
CA LYS A 318 -7.49 19.85 5.82
C LYS A 318 -7.81 18.94 4.65
N ILE A 319 -6.77 18.40 4.01
CA ILE A 319 -6.89 17.45 2.89
C ILE A 319 -7.71 16.23 3.35
N LYS A 320 -7.38 15.67 4.52
CA LYS A 320 -8.10 14.55 5.11
C LYS A 320 -9.57 14.89 5.38
N ASN A 321 -9.86 16.03 5.99
CA ASN A 321 -11.22 16.42 6.31
C ASN A 321 -12.10 16.50 5.06
N ASP A 322 -11.61 17.11 3.97
CA ASP A 322 -12.34 17.21 2.72
C ASP A 322 -12.53 15.85 2.04
N LEU A 323 -11.45 15.07 1.89
CA LEU A 323 -11.51 13.77 1.21
C LEU A 323 -12.41 12.77 1.95
N THR A 324 -12.34 12.72 3.29
CA THR A 324 -13.24 11.86 4.09
C THR A 324 -14.69 12.37 4.10
N GLY A 325 -14.90 13.65 3.78
CA GLY A 325 -16.22 14.25 3.57
C GLY A 325 -16.76 14.11 2.15
N ASN A 326 -16.10 13.33 1.27
CA ASN A 326 -16.42 13.22 -0.16
C ASN A 326 -16.30 14.55 -0.92
N HIS A 327 -15.25 15.32 -0.64
CA HIS A 327 -14.95 16.57 -1.34
C HIS A 327 -13.55 16.48 -1.96
N PRO A 328 -13.42 16.48 -3.30
CA PRO A 328 -12.14 16.56 -3.98
C PRO A 328 -11.43 17.88 -3.64
N VAL A 329 -10.10 17.83 -3.62
CA VAL A 329 -9.24 18.97 -3.27
C VAL A 329 -8.42 19.36 -4.48
N ILE A 330 -8.35 20.65 -4.81
CA ILE A 330 -7.45 21.11 -5.87
C ILE A 330 -6.07 21.35 -5.27
N PHE A 331 -5.05 20.79 -5.90
CA PHE A 331 -3.65 21.01 -5.57
C PHE A 331 -3.04 21.94 -6.59
N TRP A 332 -2.06 22.72 -6.16
CA TRP A 332 -1.16 23.40 -7.06
C TRP A 332 0.24 23.50 -6.47
N GLY A 333 1.25 23.45 -7.32
CA GLY A 333 2.66 23.42 -6.93
C GLY A 333 3.56 23.51 -8.16
N SER A 334 4.86 23.68 -7.96
CA SER A 334 5.87 23.92 -9.01
C SER A 334 7.09 23.02 -8.87
N THR A 335 7.87 22.94 -9.94
CA THR A 335 9.12 22.16 -9.97
C THR A 335 10.25 22.74 -9.11
N CYS A 336 10.10 23.96 -8.62
CA CYS A 336 10.99 24.57 -7.65
C CYS A 336 10.27 25.63 -6.80
N LEU A 337 10.85 26.03 -5.66
CA LEU A 337 10.21 26.94 -4.70
C LEU A 337 9.92 28.36 -5.23
N THR A 338 10.65 28.82 -6.26
CA THR A 338 10.57 30.20 -6.76
C THR A 338 10.19 30.34 -8.24
N CYS A 339 10.03 29.24 -8.98
CA CYS A 339 9.69 29.25 -10.40
C CYS A 339 8.18 29.10 -10.61
N LEU A 340 7.50 30.24 -10.69
CA LEU A 340 6.09 30.31 -11.11
C LEU A 340 5.89 30.00 -12.61
N SER A 341 6.96 29.77 -13.38
CA SER A 341 6.88 29.43 -14.80
C SER A 341 6.54 27.95 -15.06
N ASP A 342 6.65 27.09 -14.04
CA ASP A 342 6.49 25.63 -14.16
C ASP A 342 5.67 25.06 -12.99
N TYR A 343 4.60 25.78 -12.64
CA TYR A 343 3.59 25.30 -11.71
C TYR A 343 2.44 24.60 -12.44
N HIS A 344 1.83 23.64 -11.76
CA HIS A 344 0.75 22.82 -12.25
C HIS A 344 -0.43 22.88 -11.27
N ILE A 345 -1.63 22.68 -11.78
CA ILE A 345 -2.88 22.61 -10.99
C ILE A 345 -3.53 21.27 -11.30
N TRP A 346 -3.85 20.50 -10.27
CA TRP A 346 -4.42 19.16 -10.42
C TRP A 346 -5.42 18.85 -9.31
N VAL A 347 -6.08 17.69 -9.38
CA VAL A 347 -7.08 17.28 -8.38
C VAL A 347 -6.52 16.14 -7.55
N CYS A 348 -6.65 16.25 -6.23
CA CYS A 348 -6.53 15.14 -5.31
C CYS A 348 -7.93 14.67 -4.94
N ASP A 349 -8.22 13.40 -5.16
CA ASP A 349 -9.56 12.85 -5.04
C ASP A 349 -9.59 11.53 -4.28
N GLY A 350 -8.51 11.16 -3.59
CA GLY A 350 -8.51 9.98 -2.74
C GLY A 350 -7.49 10.05 -1.62
N LEU A 351 -7.80 9.37 -0.52
CA LEU A 351 -6.94 9.19 0.64
C LEU A 351 -6.86 7.70 1.00
N GLN A 352 -5.65 7.17 1.07
CA GLN A 352 -5.38 5.83 1.57
C GLN A 352 -4.41 5.91 2.76
N GLN A 353 -4.77 5.30 3.87
CA GLN A 353 -3.89 5.17 5.03
C GLN A 353 -3.62 3.69 5.32
N ASN A 354 -2.35 3.31 5.24
CA ASN A 354 -1.86 2.01 5.67
C ASN A 354 -1.36 2.13 7.10
N HIS A 355 -2.12 1.58 8.05
CA HIS A 355 -1.74 1.53 9.45
C HIS A 355 -1.02 0.22 9.73
N TYR A 356 0.15 0.35 10.32
CA TYR A 356 0.99 -0.76 10.73
C TYR A 356 1.13 -0.75 12.23
N SER A 357 1.25 -1.95 12.78
CA SER A 357 1.30 -2.15 14.22
C SER A 357 2.27 -3.28 14.51
N GLU A 358 3.25 -3.05 15.38
CA GLU A 358 4.23 -4.05 15.81
C GLU A 358 4.30 -4.11 17.32
N PHE A 359 4.24 -5.32 17.88
CA PHE A 359 4.28 -5.51 19.33
C PHE A 359 5.69 -5.27 19.86
N ASN A 360 5.80 -4.31 20.78
CA ASN A 360 7.01 -3.97 21.48
C ASN A 360 7.18 -4.87 22.71
N CYS A 361 8.19 -5.74 22.65
CA CYS A 361 8.53 -6.70 23.69
C CYS A 361 8.88 -6.05 25.03
N SER A 362 9.43 -4.83 25.03
CA SER A 362 9.83 -4.12 26.24
C SER A 362 8.66 -3.43 26.92
N THR A 363 7.78 -2.78 26.14
CA THR A 363 6.62 -2.04 26.69
C THR A 363 5.36 -2.88 26.81
N LYS A 364 5.34 -4.07 26.19
CA LYS A 364 4.16 -4.94 26.05
C LYS A 364 2.97 -4.24 25.39
N GLN A 365 3.24 -3.30 24.48
CA GLN A 365 2.26 -2.52 23.73
C GLN A 365 2.56 -2.58 22.23
N CYS A 366 1.58 -2.24 21.40
CA CYS A 366 1.80 -2.07 19.98
C CYS A 366 2.39 -0.68 19.68
N ASN A 367 3.54 -0.64 19.02
CA ASN A 367 4.00 0.55 18.33
C ASN A 367 3.21 0.69 17.03
N GLU A 368 2.62 1.85 16.79
CA GLU A 368 1.81 2.09 15.60
C GLU A 368 2.41 3.19 14.73
N TRP A 369 2.35 2.99 13.42
CA TRP A 369 2.71 4.02 12.45
C TRP A 369 1.79 3.96 11.24
N THR A 370 1.70 5.07 10.52
CA THR A 370 0.78 5.20 9.39
C THR A 370 1.52 5.76 8.18
N TYR A 371 1.40 5.07 7.05
CA TYR A 371 1.80 5.58 5.75
C TYR A 371 0.57 6.08 5.00
N THR A 372 0.64 7.33 4.53
CA THR A 372 -0.45 7.99 3.82
C THR A 372 -0.12 8.08 2.34
N TYR A 373 -1.10 7.73 1.52
CA TYR A 373 -1.12 7.95 0.08
C TYR A 373 -2.31 8.83 -0.30
N LEU A 374 -2.14 9.66 -1.31
CA LEU A 374 -3.18 10.47 -1.90
C LEU A 374 -3.33 10.10 -3.38
N HIS A 375 -4.57 9.90 -3.84
CA HIS A 375 -4.84 9.68 -5.26
C HIS A 375 -4.83 11.04 -5.97
N MET A 376 -4.09 11.11 -7.07
CA MET A 376 -3.92 12.32 -7.88
C MET A 376 -4.48 12.08 -9.27
N ASN A 377 -5.30 13.01 -9.73
CA ASN A 377 -5.69 13.16 -11.11
C ASN A 377 -5.02 14.40 -11.69
N TRP A 378 -4.07 14.18 -12.60
CA TRP A 378 -3.18 15.22 -13.11
C TRP A 378 -3.78 16.09 -14.21
N GLY A 379 -4.98 15.75 -14.69
CA GLY A 379 -5.58 16.42 -15.84
C GLY A 379 -4.81 16.15 -17.13
N TRP A 380 -4.25 14.94 -17.27
CA TRP A 380 -3.49 14.49 -18.45
C TRP A 380 -4.11 13.26 -19.11
N SER A 381 -5.44 13.22 -19.19
CA SER A 381 -6.19 12.14 -19.83
C SER A 381 -5.95 10.76 -19.21
N GLY A 382 -5.79 10.68 -17.90
CA GLY A 382 -5.50 9.42 -17.18
C GLY A 382 -4.01 9.08 -17.07
N SER A 383 -3.13 9.79 -17.78
CA SER A 383 -1.69 9.54 -17.67
C SER A 383 -1.16 9.95 -16.31
N TYR A 384 -0.52 8.99 -15.62
CA TYR A 384 0.08 9.14 -14.30
C TYR A 384 -0.92 9.36 -13.15
N ASP A 385 -2.23 9.21 -13.41
CA ASP A 385 -3.23 9.23 -12.34
C ASP A 385 -3.04 7.97 -11.47
N ASP A 386 -2.72 8.14 -10.19
CA ASP A 386 -2.52 7.04 -9.24
C ASP A 386 -2.37 7.55 -7.80
N TRP A 387 -2.09 6.63 -6.87
CA TRP A 387 -1.77 6.85 -5.47
C TRP A 387 -0.30 7.24 -5.26
N TYR A 388 -0.07 8.48 -4.82
CA TYR A 388 1.25 9.02 -4.49
C TYR A 388 1.44 9.07 -2.98
N SER A 389 2.66 8.78 -2.50
CA SER A 389 3.00 8.96 -1.09
C SER A 389 2.82 10.42 -0.67
N PHE A 390 2.30 10.66 0.53
CA PHE A 390 2.07 12.02 1.03
C PHE A 390 3.37 12.84 1.02
N GLY A 391 3.40 13.92 0.24
CA GLY A 391 4.55 14.80 0.07
C GLY A 391 5.55 14.38 -1.02
N ALA A 392 5.22 13.40 -1.86
CA ALA A 392 6.06 12.96 -2.98
C ALA A 392 5.24 12.87 -4.28
N TYR A 393 5.00 14.03 -4.89
CA TYR A 393 4.14 14.20 -6.07
C TYR A 393 4.97 14.32 -7.35
N ASN A 394 5.39 13.16 -7.88
CA ASN A 394 6.37 13.07 -8.97
C ASN A 394 5.87 12.36 -10.24
N PRO A 395 4.88 12.90 -10.96
CA PRO A 395 4.33 12.24 -12.15
C PRO A 395 5.30 12.34 -13.33
N GLY A 396 5.51 11.22 -14.04
CA GLY A 396 6.35 11.20 -15.25
C GLY A 396 7.79 11.70 -15.06
N GLY A 397 8.32 11.67 -13.83
CA GLY A 397 9.65 12.18 -13.48
C GLY A 397 9.72 13.69 -13.20
N GLN A 398 8.60 14.42 -13.26
CA GLN A 398 8.52 15.81 -12.78
C GLN A 398 8.43 15.84 -11.26
N ASP A 399 8.72 16.98 -10.61
CA ASP A 399 8.67 17.12 -9.15
C ASP A 399 7.85 18.34 -8.73
N TYR A 400 6.52 18.22 -8.59
CA TYR A 400 5.66 19.35 -8.24
C TYR A 400 5.57 19.60 -6.72
N ASN A 401 6.54 19.13 -5.94
CA ASN A 401 6.55 19.34 -4.48
C ASN A 401 7.01 20.75 -4.06
N GLY A 402 7.52 21.57 -4.99
CA GLY A 402 7.88 22.96 -4.74
C GLY A 402 6.65 23.85 -4.60
N ASN A 403 6.70 24.82 -3.67
CA ASN A 403 5.63 25.81 -3.45
C ASN A 403 4.22 25.18 -3.42
N LEU A 404 4.08 24.08 -2.69
CA LEU A 404 2.88 23.26 -2.70
C LEU A 404 1.77 23.87 -1.84
N HIS A 405 0.58 23.97 -2.43
CA HIS A 405 -0.61 24.55 -1.84
C HIS A 405 -1.86 23.75 -2.22
N VAL A 406 -2.94 23.95 -1.47
CA VAL A 406 -4.21 23.26 -1.67
C VAL A 406 -5.39 24.20 -1.54
N ILE A 407 -6.39 24.03 -2.39
CA ILE A 407 -7.69 24.68 -2.30
C ILE A 407 -8.67 23.64 -1.76
N THR A 408 -8.99 23.78 -0.48
CA THR A 408 -9.97 22.96 0.25
C THR A 408 -11.24 23.78 0.47
N GLY A 409 -12.34 23.14 0.87
CA GLY A 409 -13.61 23.82 1.18
C GLY A 409 -14.44 24.21 -0.03
N ILE A 410 -14.15 23.67 -1.23
CA ILE A 410 -14.96 23.88 -2.43
C ILE A 410 -16.33 23.21 -2.22
N ARG A 411 -17.42 23.98 -2.24
CA ARG A 411 -18.80 23.52 -2.01
C ARG A 411 -19.77 24.19 -2.98
N PRO A 412 -20.61 23.43 -3.71
CA PRO A 412 -21.63 23.99 -4.59
C PRO A 412 -22.66 24.82 -3.81
#